data_AF-A0A1C5TEW9-F1
#
_entry.id   AF-A0A1C5TEW9-F1
#
_cell.length_a   1.000
_cell.length_b   1.000
_cell.length_c   1.000
_cell.angle_alpha   90.00
_cell.angle_beta   90.00
_cell.angle_gamma   90.00
#
_symmetry.space_group_name_H-M   'P 1'
#
loop_
_entity.id
_entity.type
_entity.pdbx_description
1 polymer ?
#
loop_
_entity_poly.entity_id
_entity_poly.type
_entity_poly.pdbx_seq_one_letter_code
_entity_poly.pdbx_strand_id
1 'polypeptide(L)' 'MDKDFSEGFMHDIADLLEYCAENNTDNVDLIFTFGDKKLNLNITFSTKQN' A
#
# COMPACT_ATOMS: atom_id res chain seq x y z
N MET A 1 13.13 1.35 15.45
CA MET A 1 13.91 2.21 14.53
C MET A 1 12.90 2.66 13.50
N ASP A 2 12.42 3.89 13.60
CA ASP A 2 11.46 4.42 12.65
C ASP A 2 12.21 4.65 11.34
N LYS A 3 11.85 3.84 10.34
CA LYS A 3 12.39 3.98 9.00
C LYS A 3 11.37 4.82 8.24
N ASP A 4 11.74 6.06 7.96
CA ASP A 4 10.95 6.88 7.05
C ASP A 4 10.92 6.23 5.68
N PHE A 5 9.72 6.11 5.14
CA PHE A 5 9.54 5.69 3.77
C PHE A 5 9.98 6.80 2.83
N SER A 6 10.51 6.42 1.66
CA SER A 6 10.84 7.40 0.65
C SER A 6 9.56 8.12 0.18
N GLU A 7 9.71 9.38 -0.24
CA GLU A 7 8.60 10.15 -0.80
C GLU A 7 7.94 9.41 -1.96
N GLY A 8 8.73 8.77 -2.85
CA GLY A 8 8.21 7.94 -3.94
C GLY A 8 7.32 6.79 -3.45
N PHE A 9 7.73 6.11 -2.36
CA PHE A 9 6.89 5.05 -1.80
C PHE A 9 5.58 5.60 -1.22
N MET A 10 5.61 6.78 -0.60
CA MET A 10 4.40 7.42 -0.10
C MET A 10 3.44 7.83 -1.24
N HIS A 11 3.97 8.30 -2.36
CA HIS A 11 3.19 8.56 -3.59
C HIS A 11 2.59 7.26 -4.14
N ASP A 12 3.37 6.18 -4.24
CA ASP A 12 2.87 4.87 -4.68
C ASP A 12 1.71 4.35 -3.79
N ILE A 13 1.79 4.57 -2.47
CA ILE A 13 0.71 4.22 -1.54
C ILE A 13 -0.54 5.09 -1.74
N ALA A 14 -0.39 6.37 -2.08
CA ALA A 14 -1.52 7.25 -2.39
C ALA A 14 -2.22 6.81 -3.69
N ASP A 15 -1.47 6.42 -4.71
CA ASP A 15 -2.02 5.88 -5.95
C ASP A 15 -2.81 4.59 -5.70
N LEU A 16 -2.33 3.72 -4.80
CA LEU A 16 -3.05 2.51 -4.40
C LEU A 16 -4.36 2.80 -3.65
N LEU A 17 -4.42 3.89 -2.88
CA LEU A 17 -5.66 4.33 -2.23
C LEU A 17 -6.69 4.79 -3.28
N GLU A 18 -6.26 5.56 -4.28
CA GLU A 18 -7.12 5.98 -5.39
C GLU A 18 -7.61 4.76 -6.19
N TYR A 19 -6.71 3.83 -6.52
CA TYR A 19 -7.06 2.56 -7.16
C TYR A 19 -8.14 1.80 -6.37
N CYS A 20 -8.01 1.70 -5.06
CA CYS A 20 -9.01 1.04 -4.22
C CYS A 20 -10.38 1.73 -4.30
N ALA A 21 -10.39 3.06 -4.25
CA ALA A 21 -11.61 3.85 -4.37
C ALA A 21 -12.31 3.67 -5.74
N GLU A 22 -11.54 3.64 -6.84
CA GLU A 22 -12.08 3.41 -8.19
C GLU A 22 -12.65 2.01 -8.37
N ASN A 23 -12.06 1.01 -7.71
CA ASN A 23 -12.46 -0.39 -7.84
C ASN A 23 -13.46 -0.86 -6.77
N ASN A 24 -13.95 0.06 -5.92
CA ASN A 24 -14.85 -0.23 -4.80
C ASN A 24 -14.33 -1.38 -3.90
N THR A 25 -13.03 -1.35 -3.62
CA THR A 25 -12.36 -2.21 -2.66
C THR A 25 -11.69 -1.35 -1.59
N ASP A 26 -11.39 -1.92 -0.44
CA ASP A 26 -10.69 -1.25 0.65
C ASP A 26 -9.31 -1.85 0.92
N ASN A 27 -8.90 -2.87 0.16
CA ASN A 27 -7.64 -3.56 0.39
C ASN A 27 -6.85 -3.86 -0.88
N VAL A 28 -5.54 -4.03 -0.69
CA VAL A 28 -4.62 -4.50 -1.72
C VAL A 28 -3.58 -5.43 -1.11
N ASP A 29 -3.27 -6.50 -1.84
CA ASP A 29 -2.17 -7.40 -1.51
C ASP A 29 -0.96 -7.04 -2.37
N LEU A 30 0.15 -6.68 -1.72
CA LEU A 30 1.43 -6.42 -2.36
C LEU A 30 2.40 -7.56 -2.07
N ILE A 31 3.06 -8.03 -3.12
CA ILE A 31 4.07 -9.09 -3.02
C ILE A 31 5.38 -8.55 -3.59
N PHE A 32 6.36 -8.37 -2.72
CA PHE A 32 7.72 -8.01 -3.11
C PHE A 32 8.64 -9.22 -3.01
N THR A 33 9.45 -9.42 -4.03
CA THR A 33 10.43 -10.52 -4.06
C THR A 33 11.83 -9.90 -4.13
N PHE A 34 12.68 -10.21 -3.16
CA PHE A 34 14.05 -9.71 -3.06
C PHE A 34 15.02 -10.88 -2.96
N GLY A 35 15.56 -11.31 -4.10
CA GLY A 35 16.38 -12.53 -4.17
C GLY A 35 15.53 -13.76 -3.82
N ASP A 36 15.93 -14.46 -2.76
CA ASP A 36 15.24 -15.63 -2.20
C ASP A 36 14.16 -15.29 -1.16
N LYS A 37 13.99 -14.00 -0.84
CA LYS A 37 13.04 -13.53 0.17
C LYS A 37 11.75 -13.04 -0.49
N LYS A 38 10.63 -13.35 0.17
CA LYS A 38 9.30 -12.87 -0.19
C LYS A 38 8.72 -12.04 0.95
N LEU A 39 8.32 -10.82 0.66
CA LEU A 39 7.55 -9.97 1.56
C LEU A 39 6.12 -9.91 1.02
N ASN A 40 5.16 -10.39 1.81
CA ASN A 40 3.74 -10.20 1.52
C ASN A 40 3.22 -9.12 2.46
N LEU A 41 2.61 -8.09 1.90
CA LEU A 41 1.92 -7.03 2.64
C LEU A 41 0.45 -7.07 2.26
N ASN A 42 -0.42 -7.12 3.25
CA ASN A 42 -1.83 -6.79 3.07
C ASN A 42 -2.04 -5.38 3.61
N ILE A 43 -2.49 -4.47 2.75
CA ILE A 43 -2.78 -3.09 3.13
C ILE A 43 -4.29 -2.90 3.04
N THR A 44 -4.91 -2.54 4.15
CA THR A 44 -6.32 -2.15 4.20
C THR A 44 -6.39 -0.64 4.42
N PHE A 45 -7.04 0.04 3.51
CA PHE A 45 -7.32 1.46 3.57
C PHE A 45 -8.62 1.71 4.32
N SER A 46 -8.63 2.73 5.17
CA SER A 46 -9.85 3.21 5.81
C SER A 46 -9.97 4.70 5.57
N THR A 47 -11.02 5.10 4.87
CA THR A 47 -11.37 6.51 4.78
C THR A 47 -12.12 6.87 6.05
N LYS A 48 -11.69 7.93 6.76
CA LYS A 48 -12.54 8.52 7.79
C LYS A 48 -13.79 9.05 7.08
N GLN A 49 -14.93 8.42 7.34
CA GLN A 49 -16.21 9.01 6.97
C GLN A 49 -16.33 10.33 7.75
N ASN A 50 -16.41 11.44 7.00
CA ASN A 50 -16.68 12.77 7.57
C ASN A 50 -18.13 12.86 8.05
#